data_AF-X0VHN2-F1
#
_entry.id   AF-X0VHN2-F1
#
_cell.length_a   1.000
_cell.length_b   1.000
_cell.length_c   1.000
_cell.angle_alpha   90.00
_cell.angle_beta   90.00
_cell.angle_gamma   90.00
#
_symmetry.space_group_name_H-M   'P 1'
#
loop_
_entity.id
_entity.type
_entity.pdbx_description
1 polymer ?
#
loop_
_entity_poly.entity_id
_entity_poly.type
_entity_poly.pdbx_seq_one_letter_code
_entity_poly.pdbx_strand_id
1 'polypeptide(L)'
;MNLKIEYIPTTALIPYARNARTHSDQQIKQIAGSIKEFGFNNPVLIDEDLGIIAGHGRVMAAEKLKMAKVPTVQLGHLSEADKRAYILADNKLAMNAGWDDDLLSIELGALTDLADFDVELTGFSQDEIDELLADDGTEGLTDPDAIPDAPDVPV
;
A
#
# COMPACT_ATOMS: atom_id res chain seq x y z
N MET A 1 26.52 -3.08 -4.17
CA MET A 1 26.09 -1.71 -4.49
C MET A 1 25.58 -1.09 -3.20
N ASN A 2 25.96 0.15 -2.88
CA ASN A 2 25.54 0.81 -1.64
C ASN A 2 24.55 1.91 -1.97
N LEU A 3 23.28 1.69 -1.69
CA LEU A 3 22.25 2.71 -1.79
C LEU A 3 22.43 3.72 -0.65
N LYS A 4 22.17 4.99 -0.94
CA LYS A 4 22.24 6.09 0.03
C LYS A 4 20.96 6.88 -0.02
N ILE A 5 20.51 7.33 1.14
CA ILE A 5 19.34 8.20 1.27
C ILE A 5 19.82 9.65 1.31
N GLU A 6 19.27 10.47 0.42
CA GLU A 6 19.49 11.92 0.39
C GLU A 6 18.16 12.67 0.35
N TYR A 7 18.08 13.80 1.05
CA TYR A 7 16.87 14.62 1.09
C TYR A 7 16.92 15.72 0.01
N ILE A 8 16.09 15.56 -1.01
CA ILE A 8 16.05 16.44 -2.19
C ILE A 8 14.80 17.33 -2.13
N PRO A 9 14.88 18.61 -2.56
CA PRO A 9 13.71 19.47 -2.65
C PRO A 9 12.60 18.82 -3.46
N THR A 10 11.38 18.78 -2.92
CA THR A 10 10.24 18.13 -3.59
C THR A 10 10.00 18.71 -4.98
N THR A 11 10.14 20.03 -5.11
CA THR A 11 9.97 20.78 -6.36
C THR A 11 11.08 20.55 -7.40
N ALA A 12 12.17 19.89 -7.03
CA ALA A 12 13.26 19.57 -7.95
C ALA A 12 13.07 18.21 -8.65
N LEU A 13 12.15 17.37 -8.14
CA LEU A 13 11.88 16.06 -8.70
C LEU A 13 11.09 16.17 -10.01
N ILE A 14 11.52 15.42 -11.03
CA ILE A 14 10.94 15.50 -12.38
C ILE A 14 10.01 14.28 -12.59
N PRO A 15 8.69 14.49 -12.73
CA PRO A 15 7.77 13.39 -13.01
C PRO A 15 8.09 12.70 -14.33
N TYR A 16 8.12 11.37 -14.32
CA TYR A 16 8.25 10.60 -15.56
C TYR A 16 7.04 10.81 -16.48
N ALA A 17 7.28 11.41 -17.66
CA ALA A 17 6.23 11.82 -18.60
C ALA A 17 5.37 10.66 -19.15
N ARG A 18 5.87 9.42 -19.12
CA ARG A 18 5.17 8.22 -19.59
C ARG A 18 4.80 7.29 -18.44
N ASN A 19 4.55 7.82 -17.24
CA ASN A 19 4.13 7.00 -16.12
C ASN A 19 2.76 6.37 -16.45
N ALA A 20 2.73 5.04 -16.50
CA ALA A 20 1.51 4.28 -16.79
C ALA A 20 0.59 4.14 -15.55
N ARG A 21 1.12 4.38 -14.33
CA ARG A 21 0.32 4.32 -13.11
C ARG A 21 -0.33 5.67 -12.84
N THR A 22 -1.65 5.64 -12.64
CA THR A 22 -2.45 6.79 -12.24
C THR A 22 -2.66 6.81 -10.74
N HIS A 23 -2.88 8.00 -10.18
CA HIS A 23 -3.16 8.18 -8.76
C HIS A 23 -4.41 9.04 -8.60
N SER A 24 -5.45 8.50 -7.96
CA SER A 24 -6.66 9.26 -7.65
C SER A 24 -6.43 10.20 -6.47
N ASP A 25 -7.23 11.26 -6.36
CA ASP A 25 -7.16 12.18 -5.22
C ASP A 25 -7.36 11.46 -3.87
N GLN A 26 -8.22 10.43 -3.84
CA GLN A 26 -8.43 9.61 -2.65
C GLN A 26 -7.17 8.83 -2.28
N GLN A 27 -6.53 8.18 -3.25
CA GLN A 27 -5.28 7.47 -3.00
C GLN A 27 -4.18 8.42 -2.52
N ILE A 28 -4.06 9.61 -3.12
CA ILE A 28 -3.09 10.62 -2.67
C ILE A 28 -3.38 11.07 -1.23
N LYS A 29 -4.66 11.18 -0.83
CA LYS A 29 -5.03 11.49 0.56
C LYS A 29 -4.61 10.38 1.52
N GLN A 30 -4.83 9.11 1.17
CA GLN A 30 -4.40 7.97 2.00
C GLN A 30 -2.88 7.95 2.17
N ILE A 31 -2.12 8.10 1.08
CA ILE A 31 -0.65 8.18 1.14
C ILE A 31 -0.20 9.38 2.00
N ALA A 32 -0.86 10.53 1.86
CA ALA A 32 -0.54 11.71 2.68
C ALA A 32 -0.87 11.51 4.17
N GLY A 33 -1.97 10.82 4.50
CA GLY A 33 -2.30 10.43 5.87
C GLY A 33 -1.24 9.52 6.46
N SER A 34 -0.89 8.45 5.75
CA SER A 34 0.16 7.51 6.12
C SER A 34 1.52 8.19 6.34
N ILE A 35 1.94 9.09 5.43
CA ILE A 35 3.19 9.86 5.59
C ILE A 35 3.13 10.80 6.80
N LYS A 36 1.97 11.39 7.09
CA LYS A 36 1.81 12.30 8.23
C LYS A 36 1.92 11.54 9.56
N GLU A 37 1.36 10.34 9.63
CA GLU A 37 1.38 9.51 10.84
C GLU A 37 2.73 8.82 11.03
N PHE A 38 3.17 8.05 10.03
CA PHE A 38 4.31 7.15 10.16
C PHE A 38 5.63 7.77 9.70
N GLY A 39 5.59 8.93 9.04
CA GLY A 39 6.74 9.54 8.38
C GLY A 39 6.95 9.02 6.96
N PHE A 40 7.87 9.67 6.22
CA PHE A 40 8.20 9.33 4.84
C PHE A 40 9.22 8.17 4.80
N ASN A 41 8.77 6.96 5.15
CA ASN A 41 9.68 5.82 5.38
C ASN A 41 10.16 5.10 4.12
N ASN A 42 9.46 5.28 2.99
CA ASN A 42 9.86 4.71 1.72
C ASN A 42 10.42 5.82 0.82
N PRO A 43 11.74 5.88 0.53
CA PRO A 43 12.34 6.92 -0.30
C PRO A 43 11.92 6.88 -1.76
N VAL A 44 11.83 8.05 -2.41
CA VAL A 44 11.58 8.16 -3.86
C VAL A 44 12.81 7.65 -4.62
N LEU A 45 12.59 6.75 -5.58
CA LEU A 45 13.67 6.25 -6.42
C LEU A 45 13.82 7.18 -7.63
N ILE A 46 15.02 7.69 -7.84
CA ILE A 46 15.30 8.69 -8.88
C ILE A 46 16.50 8.28 -9.75
N ASP A 47 16.54 8.82 -10.97
CA ASP A 47 17.73 8.79 -11.80
C ASP A 47 18.71 9.94 -11.45
N GLU A 48 19.80 10.02 -12.18
CA GLU A 48 20.84 11.05 -12.06
C GLU A 48 20.38 12.48 -12.38
N ASP A 49 19.28 12.64 -13.12
CA ASP A 49 18.71 13.92 -13.52
C ASP A 49 17.52 14.32 -12.62
N LEU A 50 17.34 13.64 -11.48
CA LEU A 50 16.21 13.79 -10.56
C LEU A 50 14.85 13.35 -11.15
N GLY A 51 14.88 12.58 -12.23
CA GLY A 51 13.72 11.91 -12.81
C GLY A 51 13.18 10.83 -11.89
N ILE A 52 11.88 10.87 -11.59
CA ILE A 52 11.24 9.89 -10.71
C ILE A 52 11.11 8.55 -11.44
N ILE A 53 11.78 7.54 -10.93
CA ILE A 53 11.67 6.14 -11.36
C ILE A 53 10.53 5.45 -10.59
N ALA A 54 10.44 5.65 -9.27
CA ALA A 54 9.34 5.12 -8.46
C ALA A 54 9.00 6.04 -7.30
N GLY A 55 7.70 6.15 -7.00
CA GLY A 55 7.21 6.96 -5.89
C GLY A 55 6.46 8.24 -6.29
N HIS A 56 5.91 8.34 -7.51
CA HIS A 56 5.10 9.50 -7.93
C HIS A 56 3.95 9.83 -6.97
N GLY A 57 3.19 8.82 -6.51
CA GLY A 57 2.14 9.02 -5.50
C GLY A 57 2.65 9.60 -4.18
N ARG A 58 3.86 9.21 -3.76
CA ARG A 58 4.50 9.73 -2.54
C ARG A 58 4.97 11.18 -2.73
N VAL A 59 5.45 11.55 -3.91
CA VAL A 59 5.79 12.94 -4.25
C VAL A 59 4.54 13.82 -4.25
N MET A 60 3.46 13.39 -4.92
CA MET A 60 2.18 14.11 -4.90
C MET A 60 1.61 14.27 -3.48
N ALA A 61 1.74 13.24 -2.64
CA ALA A 61 1.36 13.33 -1.23
C ALA A 61 2.24 14.33 -0.45
N ALA A 62 3.55 14.32 -0.65
CA ALA A 62 4.47 15.30 -0.05
C ALA A 62 4.17 16.74 -0.48
N GLU A 63 3.82 16.96 -1.75
CA GLU A 63 3.38 18.27 -2.26
C GLU A 63 2.10 18.72 -1.54
N LYS A 64 1.11 17.82 -1.40
CA LYS A 64 -0.12 18.09 -0.66
C LYS A 64 0.14 18.43 0.81
N LEU A 65 1.15 17.80 1.42
CA LEU A 65 1.60 18.07 2.78
C LEU A 65 2.55 19.28 2.88
N LYS A 66 2.89 19.93 1.76
CA LYS A 66 3.83 21.07 1.68
C LYS A 66 5.22 20.73 2.24
N MET A 67 5.67 19.50 2.08
CA MET A 67 7.01 19.09 2.50
C MET A 67 8.07 19.73 1.59
N ALA A 68 9.04 20.43 2.20
CA ALA A 68 10.10 21.10 1.46
C ALA A 68 11.09 20.13 0.79
N LYS A 69 11.34 18.98 1.44
CA LYS A 69 12.24 17.93 0.96
C LYS A 69 11.65 16.55 1.26
N VAL A 70 11.99 15.58 0.42
CA VAL A 70 11.65 14.16 0.61
C VAL A 70 12.91 13.29 0.56
N PRO A 71 12.93 12.15 1.26
CA PRO A 71 14.03 11.20 1.14
C PRO A 71 14.00 10.55 -0.25
N THR A 72 15.19 10.42 -0.84
CA THR A 72 15.38 9.85 -2.17
C THR A 72 16.54 8.87 -2.17
N VAL A 73 16.52 7.94 -3.12
CA VAL A 73 17.65 7.05 -3.44
C VAL A 73 17.91 7.14 -4.93
N GLN A 74 19.14 7.51 -5.30
CA GLN A 74 19.54 7.59 -6.69
C GLN A 74 19.93 6.21 -7.24
N LEU A 75 19.37 5.83 -8.38
CA LEU A 75 19.62 4.57 -9.08
C LEU A 75 20.52 4.74 -10.32
N GLY A 76 21.58 5.55 -10.22
CA GLY A 76 22.45 5.90 -11.37
C GLY A 76 23.20 4.74 -12.04
N HIS A 77 23.10 3.52 -11.49
CA HIS A 77 23.58 2.29 -12.14
C HIS A 77 22.66 1.73 -13.23
N LEU A 78 21.40 2.16 -13.29
CA LEU A 78 20.43 1.63 -14.26
C LEU A 78 20.66 2.28 -15.62
N SER A 79 20.69 1.47 -16.68
CA SER A 79 20.63 2.01 -18.05
C SER A 79 19.25 2.59 -18.33
N GLU A 80 19.12 3.36 -19.41
CA GLU A 80 17.82 3.89 -19.86
C GLU A 80 16.77 2.78 -20.09
N ALA A 81 17.20 1.62 -20.58
CA ALA A 81 16.32 0.47 -20.75
C ALA A 81 15.87 -0.10 -19.40
N ASP A 82 16.80 -0.22 -18.45
CA ASP A 82 16.52 -0.74 -17.10
C ASP A 82 15.59 0.21 -16.33
N LYS A 83 15.81 1.53 -16.40
CA LYS A 83 14.91 2.54 -15.79
C LYS A 83 13.48 2.35 -16.27
N ARG A 84 13.28 2.23 -17.60
CA ARG A 84 11.95 2.03 -18.21
C ARG A 84 11.31 0.70 -17.79
N ALA A 85 12.08 -0.38 -17.77
CA ALA A 85 11.60 -1.68 -17.35
C ALA A 85 11.22 -1.68 -15.86
N TYR A 86 12.06 -1.08 -15.02
CA TYR A 86 11.88 -1.04 -13.58
C TYR A 86 10.70 -0.18 -13.15
N ILE A 87 10.42 0.95 -13.81
CA ILE A 87 9.19 1.74 -13.62
C ILE A 87 7.93 0.86 -13.73
N LEU A 88 7.91 -0.07 -14.68
CA LEU A 88 6.78 -0.99 -14.86
C LEU A 88 6.81 -2.12 -13.82
N ALA A 89 7.99 -2.69 -13.57
CA ALA A 89 8.17 -3.81 -12.66
C ALA A 89 7.80 -3.45 -11.22
N ASP A 90 8.27 -2.31 -10.69
CA ASP A 90 7.95 -1.82 -9.34
C ASP A 90 6.44 -1.80 -9.09
N ASN A 91 5.69 -1.33 -10.08
CA ASN A 91 4.24 -1.23 -10.00
C ASN A 91 3.54 -2.58 -10.16
N LYS A 92 3.90 -3.35 -11.20
CA LYS A 92 3.21 -4.60 -11.53
C LYS A 92 3.51 -5.71 -10.53
N LEU A 93 4.75 -5.78 -10.02
CA LEU A 93 5.13 -6.80 -9.03
C LEU A 93 4.38 -6.58 -7.72
N ALA A 94 4.24 -5.33 -7.26
CA ALA A 94 3.41 -5.03 -6.09
C ALA A 94 1.94 -5.44 -6.30
N MET A 95 1.37 -5.21 -7.49
CA MET A 95 -0.01 -5.60 -7.83
C MET A 95 -0.22 -7.11 -8.03
N ASN A 96 0.86 -7.89 -8.16
CA ASN A 96 0.76 -9.34 -8.32
C ASN A 96 0.73 -10.06 -6.96
N ALA A 97 1.05 -9.37 -5.87
CA ALA A 97 0.92 -9.92 -4.53
C ALA A 97 -0.57 -9.97 -4.13
N GLY A 98 -0.94 -11.00 -3.38
CA GLY A 98 -2.21 -11.09 -2.68
C GLY A 98 -1.99 -11.04 -1.17
N TRP A 99 -3.09 -11.09 -0.43
CA TRP A 99 -3.09 -11.22 1.01
C TRP A 99 -3.32 -12.68 1.42
N ASP A 100 -2.92 -13.00 2.64
CA ASP A 100 -3.41 -14.16 3.37
C ASP A 100 -4.55 -13.62 4.23
N ASP A 101 -5.80 -13.94 3.86
CA ASP A 101 -6.98 -13.25 4.38
C ASP A 101 -7.18 -13.53 5.88
N ASP A 102 -6.88 -14.76 6.35
CA ASP A 102 -6.93 -15.14 7.76
C ASP A 102 -5.95 -14.29 8.59
N LEU A 103 -4.69 -14.19 8.14
CA LEU A 103 -3.69 -13.40 8.84
C LEU A 103 -3.96 -11.90 8.75
N LEU A 104 -4.50 -11.44 7.62
CA LEU A 104 -4.86 -10.04 7.42
C LEU A 104 -5.99 -9.61 8.36
N SER A 105 -7.04 -10.43 8.48
CA SER A 105 -8.18 -10.17 9.37
C SER A 105 -7.72 -10.06 10.83
N ILE A 106 -6.90 -11.02 11.30
CA ILE A 106 -6.34 -11.02 12.66
C ILE A 106 -5.58 -9.71 12.95
N GLU A 107 -4.70 -9.29 12.03
CA GLU A 107 -3.90 -8.08 12.22
C GLU A 107 -4.76 -6.81 12.19
N LEU A 108 -5.71 -6.70 11.25
CA LEU A 108 -6.62 -5.55 11.17
C LEU A 108 -7.55 -5.46 12.38
N GLY A 109 -8.03 -6.60 12.89
CA GLY A 109 -8.83 -6.66 14.12
C GLY A 109 -8.02 -6.19 15.33
N ALA A 110 -6.79 -6.67 15.47
CA ALA A 110 -5.89 -6.25 16.54
C ALA A 110 -5.57 -4.75 16.50
N LEU A 111 -5.42 -4.17 15.30
CA LEU A 111 -5.22 -2.72 15.12
C LEU A 111 -6.49 -1.92 15.45
N THR A 112 -7.67 -2.45 15.15
CA THR A 112 -8.96 -1.81 15.44
C THR A 112 -9.25 -1.75 16.95
N ASP A 113 -8.78 -2.74 17.71
CA ASP A 113 -8.90 -2.76 19.18
C ASP A 113 -8.00 -1.72 19.88
N LEU A 114 -7.06 -1.10 19.17
CA LEU A 114 -6.22 -0.04 19.71
C LEU A 114 -6.98 1.29 19.76
N ALA A 115 -7.26 1.77 20.98
CA ALA A 115 -8.09 2.95 21.23
C ALA A 115 -7.63 4.26 20.54
N ASP A 116 -6.36 4.37 20.14
CA ASP A 116 -5.78 5.59 19.55
C ASP A 116 -5.20 5.35 18.15
N PHE A 117 -5.63 4.29 17.45
CA PHE A 117 -5.17 3.99 16.09
C PHE A 117 -6.29 4.14 15.06
N ASP A 118 -6.02 4.93 14.02
CA ASP A 118 -6.90 5.02 12.86
C ASP A 118 -6.54 3.93 11.85
N VAL A 119 -7.32 2.86 11.81
CA VAL A 119 -7.07 1.69 10.96
C VAL A 119 -7.16 2.03 9.47
N GLU A 120 -7.86 3.09 9.06
CA GLU A 120 -7.89 3.52 7.65
C GLU A 120 -6.51 4.01 7.15
N LEU A 121 -5.56 4.31 8.06
CA LEU A 121 -4.19 4.66 7.70
C LEU A 121 -3.40 3.50 7.06
N THR A 122 -3.89 2.28 7.20
CA THR A 122 -3.37 1.09 6.52
C THR A 122 -3.62 1.14 5.00
N GLY A 123 -4.59 1.96 4.57
CA GLY A 123 -5.01 2.08 3.17
C GLY A 123 -6.23 1.22 2.82
N PHE A 124 -6.68 0.35 3.72
CA PHE A 124 -7.99 -0.31 3.63
C PHE A 124 -9.09 0.68 3.99
N SER A 125 -10.19 0.67 3.25
CA SER A 125 -11.40 1.41 3.61
C SER A 125 -12.15 0.71 4.74
N GLN A 126 -12.96 1.47 5.49
CA GLN A 126 -13.80 0.89 6.54
C GLN A 126 -14.66 -0.27 6.03
N ASP A 127 -15.24 -0.14 4.83
CA ASP A 127 -16.07 -1.20 4.23
C ASP A 127 -15.26 -2.50 3.97
N GLU A 128 -14.01 -2.38 3.50
CA GLU A 128 -13.12 -3.54 3.29
C GLU A 128 -12.73 -4.21 4.62
N ILE A 129 -12.50 -3.41 5.67
CA ILE A 129 -12.16 -3.90 7.00
C ILE A 129 -13.36 -4.64 7.61
N ASP A 130 -14.54 -4.03 7.54
CA ASP A 130 -15.78 -4.63 8.06
C ASP A 130 -16.09 -5.96 7.35
N GLU A 131 -15.86 -6.05 6.03
CA GLU A 131 -16.03 -7.28 5.26
C GLU A 131 -15.04 -8.38 5.69
N LEU A 132 -13.75 -8.05 5.84
CA LEU A 132 -12.72 -8.99 6.30
C LEU A 132 -13.00 -9.51 7.72
N LEU A 133 -13.42 -8.63 8.63
CA LEU A 133 -13.72 -9.01 10.02
C LEU A 133 -15.05 -9.76 10.19
N ALA A 134 -15.97 -9.64 9.23
CA ALA A 134 -17.24 -10.35 9.26
C ALA A 134 -17.09 -11.82 8.86
N ASP A 135 -16.14 -12.16 7.98
CA ASP A 135 -15.98 -13.52 7.43
C ASP A 135 -15.41 -14.51 8.47
N ASP A 136 -14.58 -14.02 9.40
CA ASP A 136 -14.07 -14.78 10.56
C ASP A 136 -15.18 -15.20 11.57
N GLY A 137 -16.41 -14.69 11.40
CA GLY A 137 -17.56 -15.00 12.24
C GLY A 137 -18.41 -16.19 11.77
N THR A 138 -18.13 -16.78 10.59
CA THR A 138 -19.06 -17.71 9.93
C THR A 138 -18.53 -19.08 9.51
N GLU A 139 -17.29 -19.45 9.84
CA GLU A 139 -16.85 -20.85 9.73
C GLU A 139 -16.82 -21.54 11.10
N GLY A 140 -17.98 -22.07 11.55
CA GLY A 140 -17.99 -23.06 12.64
C GLY A 140 -19.10 -22.95 13.68
N LEU A 141 -19.99 -21.97 13.61
CA LEU A 141 -21.20 -21.96 14.43
C LEU A 141 -22.30 -22.81 13.77
N THR A 142 -22.12 -24.14 13.77
CA THR A 142 -23.31 -25.00 13.76
C THR A 142 -24.05 -24.75 15.06
N ASP A 143 -25.32 -24.38 14.99
CA ASP A 143 -26.21 -24.36 16.15
C ASP A 143 -26.03 -25.70 16.90
N PRO A 144 -25.70 -25.72 18.21
CA PRO A 144 -25.61 -26.96 18.97
C PRO A 144 -26.92 -27.76 18.96
N ASP A 145 -28.05 -27.15 18.61
CA ASP A 145 -29.36 -27.78 18.41
C ASP A 145 -29.64 -28.15 16.93
N ALA A 146 -28.67 -28.01 16.02
CA ALA A 146 -28.80 -28.47 14.63
C ALA A 146 -28.84 -30.00 14.57
N ILE A 147 -30.04 -30.57 14.61
CA ILE A 147 -30.28 -31.99 14.37
C ILE A 147 -30.10 -32.25 12.87
N PRO A 148 -29.20 -33.15 12.45
CA PRO A 148 -29.06 -33.53 11.05
C PRO A 148 -30.37 -34.13 10.53
N ASP A 149 -30.77 -33.75 9.31
CA ASP A 149 -31.93 -34.36 8.67
C ASP A 149 -31.77 -35.87 8.60
N ALA A 150 -32.84 -36.59 8.97
CA ALA A 150 -32.84 -38.04 8.92
C ALA A 150 -32.61 -38.50 7.47
N PRO A 151 -31.76 -39.50 7.23
CA PRO A 151 -31.49 -39.97 5.87
C PRO A 151 -32.77 -40.51 5.23
N ASP A 152 -33.07 -40.02 4.02
CA ASP A 152 -34.25 -40.42 3.22
C ASP A 152 -34.26 -41.90 2.81
N VAL A 153 -33.15 -42.62 3.01
CA VAL A 153 -33.01 -44.02 2.62
C VAL A 153 -32.67 -44.86 3.85
N PRO A 154 -33.61 -45.70 4.34
CA PRO A 154 -33.30 -46.67 5.37
C PRO A 154 -32.32 -47.72 4.82
N VAL A 155 -31.34 -48.09 5.64
CA VAL A 155 -30.35 -49.15 5.38
C VAL A 155 -30.99 -50.53 5.50
#